data_AF-D3JU58-F1
#
_entry.id   AF-D3JU58-F1
#
_cell.length_a   1.000
_cell.length_b   1.000
_cell.length_c   1.000
_cell.angle_alpha   90.00
_cell.angle_beta   90.00
_cell.angle_gamma   90.00
#
_symmetry.space_group_name_H-M   'P 1'
#
loop_
_entity.id
_entity.type
_entity.pdbx_description
1 polymer ?
#
loop_
_entity_poly.entity_id
_entity_poly.type
_entity_poly.pdbx_seq_one_letter_code
_entity_poly.pdbx_strand_id
1 'polypeptide(L)'
;MRVILGLLVAAVAVNASSHFLSDKFIRQLQSEDSTREAGRNFNKHLSIKYFRRLMGVHPDSKFHMPKYKAHQIPENFEMPKEFDSRAAWPMCPTIGEIRDQGSCGSCWAFGAKRVMSD
;
A
#
# COMPACT_ATOMS: atom_id res chain seq x y z
N MET A 1 -14.75 28.15 -58.04
CA MET A 1 -13.72 27.10 -57.85
C MET A 1 -12.57 27.71 -57.07
N ARG A 2 -12.10 27.27 -55.90
CA ARG A 2 -12.36 26.11 -55.04
C ARG A 2 -11.96 26.55 -53.62
N VAL A 3 -12.85 26.31 -52.66
CA VAL A 3 -12.62 26.40 -51.22
C VAL A 3 -11.93 25.11 -50.79
N ILE A 4 -10.74 25.16 -50.18
CA ILE A 4 -10.29 24.10 -49.25
C ILE A 4 -9.38 24.76 -48.18
N LEU A 5 -10.00 25.22 -47.09
CA LEU A 5 -9.30 25.54 -45.85
C LEU A 5 -9.14 24.22 -45.09
N GLY A 6 -7.97 23.59 -45.23
CA GLY A 6 -7.65 22.33 -44.55
C GLY A 6 -7.44 22.57 -43.06
N LEU A 7 -8.43 22.22 -42.24
CA LEU A 7 -8.28 22.11 -40.79
C LEU A 7 -7.40 20.90 -40.49
N LEU A 8 -6.11 21.14 -40.24
CA LEU A 8 -5.20 20.20 -39.61
C LEU A 8 -5.64 20.03 -38.16
N VAL A 9 -6.50 19.04 -37.90
CA VAL A 9 -6.78 18.55 -36.56
C VAL A 9 -5.54 17.77 -36.12
N ALA A 10 -4.63 18.44 -35.43
CA ALA A 10 -3.58 17.78 -34.68
C ALA A 10 -4.24 16.97 -33.56
N ALA A 11 -4.46 15.68 -33.82
CA ALA A 11 -4.84 14.73 -32.78
C ALA A 11 -3.65 14.61 -31.81
N VAL A 12 -3.64 15.46 -30.78
CA VAL A 12 -2.77 15.28 -29.63
C VAL A 12 -3.24 14.01 -28.95
N ALA A 13 -2.62 12.89 -29.27
CA ALA A 13 -2.75 11.68 -28.48
C ALA A 13 -2.10 11.97 -27.13
N VAL A 14 -2.87 12.57 -26.23
CA VAL A 14 -2.50 12.69 -24.83
C VAL A 14 -2.37 11.25 -24.34
N ASN A 15 -1.15 10.75 -24.23
CA ASN A 15 -0.85 9.53 -23.51
C ASN A 15 -1.08 9.83 -22.02
N ALA A 16 -2.35 9.96 -21.64
CA ALA A 16 -2.77 10.16 -20.28
C ALA A 16 -2.50 8.84 -19.57
N SER A 17 -1.33 8.74 -18.92
CA SER A 17 -1.15 7.71 -17.91
C SER A 17 -2.33 7.86 -16.95
N SER A 18 -3.13 6.80 -16.85
CA SER A 18 -4.33 6.85 -16.03
C SER A 18 -3.88 7.15 -14.61
N HIS A 19 -4.31 8.29 -14.04
CA HIS A 19 -4.02 8.64 -12.66
C HIS A 19 -4.34 7.44 -11.76
N PHE A 20 -3.45 7.09 -10.83
CA PHE A 20 -3.56 5.84 -10.05
C PHE A 20 -4.81 5.77 -9.16
N LEU A 21 -5.52 6.89 -8.95
CA LEU A 21 -6.83 6.91 -8.27
C LEU A 21 -8.03 6.92 -9.22
N SER A 22 -7.82 6.93 -10.53
CA SER A 22 -8.90 7.03 -11.52
C SER A 22 -9.81 5.81 -11.50
N ASP A 23 -11.09 6.00 -11.83
CA ASP A 23 -12.04 4.89 -12.03
C ASP A 23 -11.59 3.92 -13.12
N LYS A 24 -10.91 4.45 -14.15
CA LYS A 24 -10.33 3.66 -15.23
C LYS A 24 -9.29 2.67 -14.69
N PHE A 25 -8.42 3.11 -13.80
CA PHE A 25 -7.38 2.27 -13.21
C PHE A 25 -7.96 1.17 -12.31
N ILE A 26 -8.97 1.49 -11.50
CA ILE A 26 -9.66 0.47 -10.68
C ILE A 26 -10.32 -0.58 -11.56
N ARG A 27 -11.06 -0.16 -12.61
CA ARG A 27 -11.69 -1.11 -13.54
C ARG A 27 -10.69 -1.99 -14.28
N GLN A 28 -9.51 -1.44 -14.59
CA GLN A 28 -8.43 -2.23 -15.17
C GLN A 28 -7.97 -3.32 -14.20
N LEU A 29 -7.69 -2.99 -12.93
CA LEU A 29 -7.32 -3.98 -11.92
C LEU A 29 -8.40 -5.04 -11.70
N GLN A 30 -9.67 -4.66 -11.75
CA GLN A 30 -10.80 -5.58 -11.60
C GLN A 30 -11.00 -6.50 -12.81
N SER A 31 -10.44 -6.15 -13.97
CA SER A 31 -10.51 -6.99 -15.18
C SER A 31 -9.41 -8.06 -15.24
N GLU A 32 -8.45 -7.99 -14.32
CA GLU A 32 -7.37 -8.95 -14.19
C GLU A 32 -7.82 -10.16 -13.35
N ASP A 33 -7.33 -11.35 -13.68
CA ASP A 33 -7.56 -12.56 -12.88
C ASP A 33 -6.70 -12.50 -11.61
N SER A 34 -7.28 -11.96 -10.54
CA SER A 34 -6.62 -11.67 -9.26
C SER A 34 -7.40 -12.30 -8.12
N THR A 35 -6.68 -12.79 -7.11
CA THR A 35 -7.26 -13.29 -5.85
C THR A 35 -7.81 -12.17 -4.95
N ARG A 36 -7.59 -10.91 -5.33
CA ARG A 36 -8.01 -9.72 -4.57
C ARG A 36 -8.81 -8.77 -5.44
N GLU A 37 -9.90 -8.28 -4.89
CA GLU A 37 -10.72 -7.23 -5.51
C GLU A 37 -10.13 -5.84 -5.22
N ALA A 38 -9.87 -5.06 -6.27
CA ALA A 38 -9.45 -3.67 -6.14
C ALA A 38 -10.66 -2.74 -5.93
N GLY A 39 -10.51 -1.79 -5.01
CA GLY A 39 -11.56 -0.81 -4.69
C GLY A 39 -10.99 0.55 -4.28
N ARG A 40 -11.88 1.54 -4.08
CA ARG A 40 -11.48 2.90 -3.69
C ARG A 40 -11.47 3.08 -2.17
N ASN A 41 -10.29 3.23 -1.59
CA ASN A 41 -10.11 3.59 -0.17
C ASN A 41 -9.95 5.10 0.05
N PHE A 42 -9.32 5.80 -0.90
CA PHE A 42 -8.98 7.21 -0.79
C PHE A 42 -9.77 8.07 -1.77
N ASN A 43 -10.07 9.30 -1.39
CA ASN A 43 -10.72 10.27 -2.28
C ASN A 43 -9.83 10.53 -3.52
N LYS A 44 -10.44 10.49 -4.72
CA LYS A 44 -9.74 10.65 -6.00
C LYS A 44 -9.04 12.00 -6.20
N HIS A 45 -9.39 13.01 -5.40
CA HIS A 45 -8.85 14.36 -5.46
C HIS A 45 -7.66 14.58 -4.51
N LEU A 46 -7.25 13.56 -3.76
CA LEU A 46 -6.05 13.67 -2.93
C LEU A 46 -4.80 13.79 -3.79
N SER A 47 -3.90 14.68 -3.36
CA SER A 47 -2.65 14.92 -4.08
C SER A 47 -1.69 13.73 -3.96
N ILE A 48 -0.87 13.51 -4.99
CA ILE A 48 0.23 12.53 -4.95
C ILE A 48 1.16 12.77 -3.74
N LYS A 49 1.35 14.04 -3.34
CA LYS A 49 2.14 14.43 -2.17
C LYS A 49 1.60 13.81 -0.87
N TYR A 50 0.27 13.70 -0.72
CA TYR A 50 -0.35 13.05 0.43
C TYR A 50 0.04 11.57 0.49
N PHE A 51 -0.08 10.83 -0.62
CA PHE A 51 0.30 9.41 -0.69
C PHE A 51 1.79 9.18 -0.46
N ARG A 52 2.64 10.04 -1.05
CA ARG A 52 4.09 10.00 -0.78
C ARG A 52 4.39 10.19 0.70
N ARG A 53 3.63 11.04 1.39
CA ARG A 53 3.81 11.26 2.83
C ARG A 53 3.34 10.07 3.67
N LEU A 54 2.40 9.26 3.21
CA LEU A 54 2.03 8.02 3.92
C LEU A 54 3.18 6.99 3.93
N MET A 55 4.07 7.03 2.93
CA MET A 55 5.20 6.11 2.76
C MET A 55 6.49 6.65 3.43
N GLY A 56 6.48 6.72 4.76
CA GLY A 56 7.52 7.40 5.54
C GLY A 56 8.79 6.61 5.90
N VAL A 57 8.95 5.36 5.44
CA VAL A 57 10.17 4.57 5.71
C VAL A 57 11.33 5.10 4.87
N HIS A 58 12.48 5.34 5.50
CA HIS A 58 13.67 5.80 4.79
C HIS A 58 14.21 4.71 3.84
N PRO A 59 14.57 5.03 2.58
CA PRO A 59 15.09 4.05 1.61
C PRO A 59 16.34 3.28 2.09
N ASP A 60 17.12 3.93 2.94
CA ASP A 60 18.38 3.40 3.49
C ASP A 60 18.20 2.67 4.83
N SER A 61 16.97 2.50 5.31
CA SER A 61 16.66 1.83 6.59
C SER A 61 17.34 0.45 6.73
N LYS A 62 17.47 -0.29 5.63
CA LYS A 62 18.16 -1.59 5.56
C LYS A 62 19.62 -1.56 6.02
N PHE A 63 20.31 -0.43 5.87
CA PHE A 63 21.72 -0.31 6.25
C PHE A 63 21.93 -0.08 7.76
N HIS A 64 20.84 0.11 8.51
CA HIS A 64 20.88 0.38 9.95
C HIS A 64 20.34 -0.79 10.79
N MET A 65 20.10 -1.96 10.18
CA MET A 65 19.59 -3.13 10.88
C MET A 65 20.71 -3.87 11.62
N PRO A 66 20.57 -4.14 12.93
CA PRO A 66 21.50 -5.00 13.64
C PRO A 66 21.42 -6.44 13.11
N LYS A 67 22.50 -7.20 13.28
CA LYS A 67 22.46 -8.64 13.01
C LYS A 67 21.41 -9.29 13.92
N TYR A 68 20.47 -10.01 13.33
CA TYR A 68 19.50 -10.79 14.10
C TYR A 68 20.15 -12.10 14.57
N LYS A 69 19.69 -12.61 15.71
CA LYS A 69 20.04 -13.95 16.17
C LYS A 69 18.99 -14.91 15.64
N ALA A 70 19.41 -15.92 14.89
CA ALA A 70 18.54 -17.02 14.54
C ALA A 70 18.32 -17.89 15.78
N HIS A 71 17.06 -18.17 16.10
CA HIS A 71 16.69 -19.13 17.14
C HIS A 71 16.43 -20.47 16.47
N GLN A 72 16.96 -21.56 17.04
CA GLN A 72 16.67 -22.91 16.57
C GLN A 72 15.25 -23.27 16.95
N ILE A 73 14.47 -23.71 15.95
CA ILE A 73 13.14 -24.28 16.17
C ILE A 73 13.34 -25.78 16.43
N PRO A 74 12.69 -26.38 17.45
CA PRO A 74 12.77 -27.81 17.70
C PRO A 74 12.37 -28.62 16.45
N GLU A 75 13.09 -29.72 16.17
CA GLU A 75 12.83 -30.56 14.99
C GLU A 75 11.41 -31.16 14.97
N ASN A 76 10.81 -31.33 16.14
CA ASN A 76 9.45 -31.85 16.34
C ASN A 76 8.38 -30.75 16.45
N PHE A 77 8.70 -29.50 16.13
CA PHE A 77 7.72 -28.42 16.15
C PHE A 77 6.85 -28.44 14.90
N GLU A 78 5.57 -28.77 15.07
CA GLU A 78 4.57 -28.69 14.00
C GLU A 78 3.97 -27.28 13.93
N MET A 79 4.27 -26.56 12.85
CA MET A 79 3.68 -25.23 12.62
C MET A 79 2.20 -25.36 12.24
N PRO A 80 1.29 -24.58 12.84
CA PRO A 80 -0.12 -24.64 12.49
C PRO A 80 -0.35 -24.15 11.05
N LYS A 81 -1.35 -24.71 10.38
CA LYS A 81 -1.74 -24.31 9.01
C LYS A 81 -2.24 -22.87 8.94
N GLU A 82 -2.82 -22.38 10.03
CA GLU A 82 -3.33 -21.02 10.18
C GLU A 82 -2.95 -20.49 11.57
N PHE A 83 -2.62 -19.21 11.64
CA PHE A 83 -2.25 -18.55 12.90
C PHE A 83 -2.72 -17.09 12.89
N ASP A 84 -3.35 -16.67 14.00
CA ASP A 84 -3.75 -15.30 14.24
C ASP A 84 -3.36 -14.91 15.67
N SER A 85 -2.45 -13.94 15.82
CA SER A 85 -1.98 -13.46 17.12
C SER A 85 -3.13 -12.96 18.01
N ARG A 86 -4.19 -12.39 17.42
CA ARG A 86 -5.35 -11.90 18.18
C ARG A 86 -6.12 -13.04 18.85
N ALA A 87 -6.15 -14.20 18.20
CA ALA A 87 -6.78 -15.41 18.74
C ALA A 87 -5.87 -16.12 19.75
N ALA A 88 -4.55 -16.10 19.53
CA ALA A 88 -3.56 -16.70 20.43
C ALA A 88 -3.43 -15.93 21.76
N TRP A 89 -3.55 -14.60 21.73
CA TRP A 89 -3.44 -13.72 22.90
C TRP A 89 -4.65 -12.80 23.04
N PRO A 90 -5.85 -13.34 23.34
CA PRO A 90 -7.10 -12.58 23.38
C PRO A 90 -7.14 -11.54 24.51
N MET A 91 -6.28 -11.69 25.54
CA MET A 91 -6.15 -10.77 26.66
C MET A 91 -5.28 -9.53 26.32
N CYS A 92 -4.66 -9.49 25.14
CA CYS A 92 -3.84 -8.38 24.67
C CYS A 92 -4.61 -7.59 23.59
N PRO A 93 -5.48 -6.62 23.97
CA PRO A 93 -6.32 -5.90 23.01
C PRO A 93 -5.52 -5.04 22.02
N THR A 94 -4.27 -4.69 22.36
CA THR A 94 -3.35 -3.91 21.53
C THR A 94 -3.02 -4.60 20.20
N ILE A 95 -2.97 -5.93 20.17
CA ILE A 95 -2.67 -6.72 18.96
C ILE A 95 -3.72 -6.50 17.87
N GLY A 96 -4.98 -6.30 18.27
CA GLY A 96 -6.10 -6.02 17.36
C GLY A 96 -6.26 -4.55 16.99
N GLU A 97 -5.49 -3.65 17.59
CA GLU A 97 -5.67 -2.20 17.47
C GLU A 97 -5.16 -1.66 16.12
N ILE A 98 -6.07 -1.05 15.35
CA ILE A 98 -5.71 -0.34 14.12
C ILE A 98 -5.50 1.14 14.43
N ARG A 99 -4.28 1.62 14.20
CA ARG A 99 -3.86 3.00 14.44
C ARG A 99 -3.74 3.80 13.14
N ASP A 100 -4.02 5.10 13.20
CA ASP A 100 -3.89 6.04 12.08
C ASP A 100 -2.64 6.95 12.25
N GLN A 101 -1.75 6.92 11.26
CA GLN A 101 -0.57 7.79 11.20
C GLN A 101 -0.90 9.24 10.78
N GLY A 102 -2.13 9.48 10.33
CA GLY A 102 -2.62 10.76 9.83
C GLY A 102 -1.88 11.22 8.58
N SER A 103 -1.75 12.54 8.44
CA SER A 103 -0.99 13.15 7.33
C SER A 103 0.52 13.18 7.57
N CYS A 104 1.07 12.23 8.34
CA CYS A 104 2.48 12.15 8.69
C CYS A 104 3.12 10.89 8.10
N GLY A 105 4.41 10.95 7.76
CA GLY A 105 5.23 9.79 7.37
C GLY A 105 5.75 9.01 8.57
N SER A 106 4.90 8.78 9.57
CA SER A 106 5.27 8.14 10.83
C SER A 106 5.03 6.62 10.85
N CYS A 107 4.71 5.99 9.72
CA CYS A 107 4.50 4.54 9.62
C CYS A 107 5.63 3.70 10.26
N TRP A 108 6.89 4.13 10.12
CA TRP A 108 8.04 3.45 10.73
C TRP A 108 7.96 3.44 12.27
N ALA A 109 7.52 4.55 12.87
CA ALA A 109 7.34 4.68 14.32
C ALA A 109 6.06 3.98 14.79
N PHE A 110 4.99 4.01 14.00
CA PHE A 110 3.74 3.33 14.31
C PHE A 110 3.88 1.82 14.27
N GLY A 111 4.58 1.28 13.26
CA GLY A 111 4.88 -0.14 13.17
C GLY A 111 5.70 -0.62 14.37
N ALA A 112 6.78 0.09 14.70
CA ALA A 112 7.61 -0.23 15.86
C ALA A 112 6.83 -0.13 17.17
N LYS A 113 6.12 0.99 17.42
CA LYS A 113 5.34 1.18 18.64
C LYS A 113 4.23 0.14 18.79
N ARG A 114 3.58 -0.28 17.70
CA ARG A 114 2.53 -1.33 17.75
C ARG A 114 3.12 -2.62 18.29
N VAL A 115 4.20 -3.13 17.67
CA VAL A 115 4.87 -4.35 18.13
C VAL A 115 5.43 -4.24 19.55
N MET A 116 5.87 -3.05 19.99
CA MET A 116 6.30 -2.84 21.38
C MET A 116 5.14 -2.77 22.39
N SER A 117 3.92 -2.51 21.93
CA SER A 117 2.71 -2.46 22.76
C SER A 117 1.98 -3.81 22.83
N ASP A 118 2.24 -4.68 21.85
CA ASP A 118 1.74 -6.06 21.79
C ASP A 118 2.42 -6.91 22.87
#